data_AF-A0A1Y1KZ47-F1
#
_entry.id   AF-A0A1Y1KZ47-F1
#
_cell.length_a   1.000
_cell.length_b   1.000
_cell.length_c   1.000
_cell.angle_alpha   90.00
_cell.angle_beta   90.00
_cell.angle_gamma   90.00
#
_symmetry.space_group_name_H-M   'P 1'
#
loop_
_entity.id
_entity.type
_entity.pdbx_description
1 polymer ?
#
loop_
_entity_poly.entity_id
_entity_poly.type
_entity_poly.pdbx_seq_one_letter_code
_entity_poly.pdbx_strand_id
1 'polypeptide(L)'
;MASRCLHLLTVVPFMLLLLSSVEYVTSIKCYSCTSNTEKACSDPFNNVTIPASYCDITTSVCVKQVLPALGIIKESTFRGCVSDEYCKLFSNKSKFCTTCMDNYCNSAIKLQPLTTFILLPISYIYKLLS
;
A
#
# COMPACT_ATOMS: atom_id res chain seq x y z
N MET A 1 29.03 -12.20 42.12
CA MET A 1 28.95 -12.20 40.63
C MET A 1 27.90 -13.16 40.07
N ALA A 2 27.66 -14.35 40.65
CA ALA A 2 26.70 -15.34 40.12
C ALA A 2 25.21 -14.90 40.09
N SER A 3 24.74 -14.17 41.11
CA SER A 3 23.33 -13.73 41.21
C SER A 3 22.88 -12.76 40.10
N ARG A 4 23.79 -11.89 39.62
CA ARG A 4 23.49 -10.97 38.51
C ARG A 4 23.34 -11.68 37.16
N CYS A 5 24.04 -12.81 36.99
CA CYS A 5 23.97 -13.63 35.78
C CYS A 5 22.65 -14.44 35.72
N LEU A 6 22.17 -14.89 36.89
CA LEU A 6 20.88 -15.58 37.01
C LEU A 6 19.67 -14.67 36.70
N HIS A 7 19.73 -13.40 37.09
CA HIS A 7 18.71 -12.41 36.72
C HIS A 7 18.70 -12.07 35.21
N LEU A 8 19.86 -12.03 34.56
CA LEU A 8 19.95 -11.83 33.11
C LEU A 8 19.34 -13.00 32.33
N LEU A 9 19.56 -14.24 32.79
CA LEU A 9 19.01 -15.46 32.17
C LEU A 9 17.48 -15.58 32.27
N THR A 10 16.84 -14.92 33.24
CA THR A 10 15.37 -14.98 33.42
C THR A 10 14.65 -13.77 32.85
N VAL A 11 15.24 -12.57 32.94
CA VAL A 11 14.59 -11.32 32.49
C VAL A 11 14.60 -11.18 30.96
N VAL A 12 15.68 -11.58 30.29
CA VAL A 12 15.80 -11.49 28.82
C VAL A 12 14.76 -12.35 28.08
N PRO A 13 14.57 -13.65 28.38
CA PRO A 13 13.54 -14.45 27.69
C PRO A 13 12.13 -13.96 28.00
N PHE A 14 11.88 -13.45 29.21
CA PHE A 14 10.58 -12.87 29.57
C PHE A 14 10.27 -11.61 28.74
N MET A 15 11.25 -10.71 28.56
CA MET A 15 11.10 -9.52 27.70
C MET A 15 10.90 -9.88 26.23
N LEU A 16 11.60 -10.91 25.71
CA LEU A 16 11.39 -11.43 24.35
C LEU A 16 9.98 -12.01 24.16
N LEU A 17 9.45 -12.69 25.17
CA LEU A 17 8.09 -13.24 25.13
C LEU A 17 7.04 -12.12 25.04
N LEU A 18 7.22 -11.03 25.82
CA LEU A 18 6.34 -9.85 25.79
C LEU A 18 6.37 -9.13 24.42
N LEU A 19 7.54 -9.04 23.79
CA LEU A 19 7.66 -8.43 22.45
C LEU A 19 6.98 -9.27 21.36
N SER A 20 6.95 -10.60 21.51
CA SER A 20 6.31 -11.50 20.55
C SER A 20 4.77 -11.49 20.60
N SER A 21 4.18 -11.01 21.71
CA SER A 21 2.72 -10.89 21.86
C SER A 21 2.13 -9.59 21.27
N VAL A 22 2.94 -8.72 20.69
CA VAL A 22 2.45 -7.49 20.06
C VAL A 22 1.90 -7.82 18.67
N GLU A 23 0.57 -7.93 18.57
CA GLU A 23 -0.11 -7.95 17.29
C GLU A 23 0.02 -6.57 16.62
N TYR A 24 0.66 -6.52 15.44
CA TYR A 24 0.76 -5.31 14.65
C TYR A 24 -0.61 -4.98 14.03
N VAL A 25 -1.40 -4.14 14.70
CA VAL A 25 -2.60 -3.55 14.10
C VAL A 25 -2.17 -2.35 13.26
N THR A 26 -1.84 -2.59 12.00
CA THR A 26 -1.54 -1.51 11.05
C THR A 26 -2.86 -0.97 10.49
N SER A 27 -3.32 0.18 10.98
CA SER A 27 -4.39 0.93 10.31
C SER A 27 -3.80 1.69 9.12
N ILE A 28 -4.25 1.34 7.91
CA ILE A 28 -3.84 1.99 6.66
C ILE A 28 -4.71 3.22 6.39
N LYS A 29 -4.11 4.28 5.84
CA LYS A 29 -4.83 5.45 5.33
C LYS A 29 -4.97 5.40 3.83
N CYS A 30 -6.20 5.59 3.34
CA CYS A 30 -6.50 5.61 1.91
C CYS A 30 -7.33 6.86 1.56
N TYR A 31 -7.24 7.31 0.30
CA TYR A 31 -8.21 8.27 -0.21
C TYR A 31 -9.54 7.57 -0.48
N SER A 32 -10.66 8.21 -0.14
CA SER A 32 -12.01 7.71 -0.38
C SER A 32 -12.81 8.74 -1.16
N CYS A 33 -13.10 8.45 -2.43
CA CYS A 33 -13.82 9.36 -3.31
C CYS A 33 -14.36 8.65 -4.57
N THR A 34 -15.29 9.30 -5.27
CA THR A 34 -15.68 8.94 -6.64
C THR A 34 -15.69 10.17 -7.55
N SER A 35 -15.18 10.02 -8.77
CA SER A 35 -15.14 11.12 -9.74
C SER A 35 -16.51 11.58 -10.26
N ASN A 36 -17.56 10.79 -10.02
CA ASN A 36 -18.93 11.18 -10.38
C ASN A 36 -19.45 12.31 -9.50
N THR A 37 -19.05 12.33 -8.22
CA THR A 37 -19.44 13.36 -7.25
C THR A 37 -18.34 14.39 -7.04
N GLU A 38 -17.08 13.96 -7.05
CA GLU A 38 -15.92 14.77 -6.74
C GLU A 38 -14.93 14.77 -7.90
N LYS A 39 -14.95 15.82 -8.73
CA LYS A 39 -14.07 15.92 -9.91
C LYS A 39 -12.58 15.75 -9.58
N ALA A 40 -12.15 16.14 -8.38
CA ALA A 40 -10.79 15.98 -7.87
C ALA A 40 -10.34 14.52 -7.69
N CYS A 41 -11.27 13.56 -7.72
CA CYS A 41 -10.99 12.14 -7.62
C CYS A 41 -10.50 11.50 -8.93
N SER A 42 -10.85 12.13 -10.08
CA SER A 42 -10.39 11.73 -11.41
C SER A 42 -8.87 11.79 -11.53
N ASP A 43 -8.32 11.20 -12.57
CA ASP A 43 -6.94 11.47 -12.96
C ASP A 43 -6.88 12.76 -13.82
N PRO A 44 -5.94 13.70 -13.54
CA PRO A 44 -4.95 13.68 -12.46
C PRO A 44 -5.59 13.90 -11.08
N PHE A 45 -5.18 13.09 -10.11
CA PHE A 45 -5.73 13.11 -8.75
C PHE A 45 -5.31 14.35 -7.97
N ASN A 46 -6.26 15.03 -7.33
CA ASN A 46 -5.99 16.17 -6.46
C ASN A 46 -6.12 15.77 -4.98
N ASN A 47 -4.97 15.47 -4.36
CA ASN A 47 -4.86 15.06 -2.96
C ASN A 47 -5.01 16.21 -1.94
N VAL A 48 -5.06 17.46 -2.39
CA VAL A 48 -5.25 18.63 -1.50
C VAL A 48 -6.72 18.72 -1.07
N THR A 49 -7.63 18.42 -1.98
CA THR A 49 -9.08 18.56 -1.77
C THR A 49 -9.74 17.29 -1.25
N ILE A 50 -9.17 16.13 -1.51
CA ILE A 50 -9.73 14.84 -1.08
C ILE A 50 -9.03 14.40 0.21
N PRO A 51 -9.73 14.39 1.37
CA PRO A 51 -9.14 13.89 2.59
C PRO A 51 -8.95 12.38 2.53
N ALA A 52 -7.89 11.90 3.15
CA ALA A 52 -7.68 10.48 3.39
C ALA A 52 -8.18 10.11 4.78
N SER A 53 -8.78 8.92 4.89
CA SER A 53 -9.26 8.36 6.15
C SER A 53 -8.53 7.06 6.47
N TYR A 54 -8.48 6.71 7.76
CA TYR A 54 -8.09 5.39 8.17
C TYR A 54 -9.13 4.37 7.71
N CYS A 55 -8.68 3.18 7.37
CA CYS A 55 -9.58 2.07 7.09
C CYS A 55 -9.92 1.32 8.39
N ASP A 56 -11.21 1.04 8.59
CA ASP A 56 -11.74 0.49 9.84
C ASP A 56 -11.51 -1.03 10.01
N ILE A 57 -11.14 -1.72 8.94
CA ILE A 57 -11.04 -3.18 8.90
C ILE A 57 -9.57 -3.59 8.82
N THR A 58 -9.15 -4.54 9.64
CA THR A 58 -7.77 -5.05 9.68
C THR A 58 -7.29 -5.66 8.35
N THR A 59 -8.21 -6.16 7.52
CA THR A 59 -7.92 -6.75 6.20
C THR A 59 -8.13 -5.79 5.04
N SER A 60 -8.31 -4.50 5.31
CA SER A 60 -8.54 -3.52 4.27
C SER A 60 -7.24 -3.09 3.60
N VAL A 61 -7.34 -2.83 2.30
CA VAL A 61 -6.28 -2.28 1.45
C VAL A 61 -6.84 -1.08 0.71
N CYS A 62 -5.97 -0.19 0.23
CA CYS A 62 -6.42 0.89 -0.64
C CYS A 62 -6.71 0.34 -2.03
N VAL A 63 -7.78 0.84 -2.66
CA VAL A 63 -8.10 0.56 -4.06
C VAL A 63 -8.11 1.83 -4.89
N LYS A 64 -7.69 1.69 -6.15
CA LYS A 64 -8.04 2.59 -7.25
C LYS A 64 -8.68 1.76 -8.36
N GLN A 65 -9.93 2.07 -8.67
CA GLN A 65 -10.70 1.44 -9.74
C GLN A 65 -11.14 2.51 -10.74
N VAL A 66 -11.05 2.20 -12.03
CA VAL A 66 -11.58 3.01 -13.11
C VAL A 66 -12.63 2.18 -13.84
N LEU A 67 -13.88 2.61 -13.76
CA LEU A 67 -15.02 2.03 -14.45
C LEU A 67 -15.07 2.58 -15.88
N PRO A 68 -15.26 1.72 -16.90
CA PRO A 68 -15.35 2.17 -18.28
C PRO A 68 -16.60 3.04 -18.49
N ALA A 69 -16.57 3.87 -19.53
CA ALA A 69 -17.77 4.58 -19.97
C ALA A 69 -18.81 3.57 -20.51
N LEU A 70 -20.08 3.74 -20.12
CA LEU A 70 -21.19 2.91 -20.55
C LEU A 70 -22.31 3.78 -21.12
N GLY A 71 -22.33 3.92 -22.46
CA GLY A 71 -23.28 4.77 -23.17
C GLY A 71 -23.16 6.23 -22.76
N ILE A 72 -24.18 6.75 -22.07
CA ILE A 72 -24.22 8.12 -21.54
C ILE A 72 -23.37 8.32 -20.27
N ILE A 73 -22.97 7.24 -19.61
CA ILE A 73 -22.19 7.30 -18.37
C ILE A 73 -20.71 7.50 -18.74
N LYS A 74 -20.12 8.59 -18.26
CA LYS A 74 -18.69 8.88 -18.42
C LYS A 74 -17.84 7.92 -17.59
N GLU A 75 -16.57 7.78 -17.98
CA GLU A 75 -15.57 7.07 -17.18
C GLU A 75 -15.55 7.59 -15.74
N SER A 76 -15.50 6.67 -14.78
CA SER A 76 -15.57 7.00 -13.36
C SER A 76 -14.42 6.37 -12.59
N THR A 77 -13.75 7.15 -11.75
CA THR A 77 -12.70 6.68 -10.85
C THR A 77 -13.26 6.55 -9.44
N PHE A 78 -13.04 5.40 -8.82
CA PHE A 78 -13.32 5.13 -7.42
C PHE A 78 -12.00 4.88 -6.67
N ARG A 79 -11.88 5.49 -5.49
CA ARG A 79 -10.79 5.28 -4.54
C ARG A 79 -11.41 4.98 -3.18
N GLY A 80 -10.84 4.04 -2.42
CA GLY A 80 -11.34 3.75 -1.08
C GLY A 80 -10.59 2.63 -0.37
N CYS A 81 -11.16 2.21 0.77
CA CYS A 81 -10.76 1.04 1.54
C CYS A 81 -11.64 -0.15 1.12
N VAL A 82 -11.03 -1.28 0.77
CA VAL A 82 -11.74 -2.51 0.37
C VAL A 82 -10.97 -3.74 0.84
N SER A 83 -11.57 -4.93 0.74
CA SER A 83 -10.81 -6.18 0.87
C SER A 83 -9.78 -6.31 -0.26
N ASP A 84 -8.65 -6.97 0.04
CA ASP A 84 -7.62 -7.35 -0.92
C ASP A 84 -8.13 -8.18 -2.12
N GLU A 85 -9.27 -8.85 -1.97
CA GLU A 85 -9.92 -9.60 -3.05
C GLU A 85 -10.76 -8.74 -4.00
N TYR A 86 -11.03 -7.48 -3.66
CA TYR A 86 -11.93 -6.62 -4.42
C TYR A 86 -11.58 -6.55 -5.91
N CYS A 87 -10.32 -6.25 -6.25
CA CYS A 87 -9.94 -6.20 -7.66
C CYS A 87 -9.94 -7.58 -8.34
N LYS A 88 -9.82 -8.68 -7.61
CA LYS A 88 -9.98 -10.03 -8.19
C LYS A 88 -11.42 -10.23 -8.68
N LEU A 89 -12.39 -9.75 -7.90
CA LEU A 89 -13.82 -9.87 -8.21
C LEU A 89 -14.31 -8.87 -9.27
N PHE A 90 -13.77 -7.65 -9.27
CA PHE A 90 -14.27 -6.54 -10.10
C PHE A 90 -13.36 -6.15 -11.28
N SER A 91 -12.19 -6.76 -11.45
CA SER A 91 -11.28 -6.49 -12.58
C SER A 91 -11.97 -6.61 -13.94
N ASN A 92 -12.76 -7.66 -14.15
CA ASN A 92 -13.47 -7.90 -15.42
C ASN A 92 -14.54 -6.86 -15.76
N LYS A 93 -14.97 -6.05 -14.78
CA LYS A 93 -15.95 -4.95 -14.97
C LYS A 93 -15.29 -3.58 -14.99
N SER A 94 -13.97 -3.52 -14.86
CA SER A 94 -13.21 -2.28 -14.71
C SER A 94 -12.25 -2.12 -15.88
N LYS A 95 -12.07 -0.88 -16.35
CA LYS A 95 -10.97 -0.55 -17.27
C LYS A 95 -9.62 -0.69 -16.56
N PHE A 96 -9.58 -0.37 -15.27
CA PHE A 96 -8.42 -0.52 -14.42
C PHE A 96 -8.86 -0.83 -12.98
N CYS A 97 -8.17 -1.74 -12.29
CA CYS A 97 -8.35 -1.96 -10.86
C CYS A 97 -7.02 -2.37 -10.25
N THR A 98 -6.58 -1.66 -9.22
CA THR A 98 -5.40 -2.04 -8.43
C THR A 98 -5.70 -1.87 -6.96
N THR A 99 -5.20 -2.81 -6.16
CA THR A 99 -5.08 -2.67 -4.71
C THR A 99 -3.62 -2.39 -4.33
N CYS A 100 -3.40 -1.81 -3.15
CA CYS A 100 -2.08 -1.58 -2.57
C CYS A 100 -2.18 -1.41 -1.04
N MET A 101 -1.09 -1.70 -0.31
CA MET A 101 -1.07 -1.78 1.16
C MET A 101 -0.30 -0.63 1.84
N ASP A 102 0.19 0.35 1.07
CA ASP A 102 0.88 1.51 1.65
C ASP A 102 -0.08 2.67 1.89
N ASN A 103 0.22 3.50 2.88
CA ASN A 103 -0.57 4.72 3.13
C ASN A 103 -0.62 5.59 1.87
N TYR A 104 -1.82 6.05 1.52
CA TYR A 104 -2.09 6.96 0.40
C TYR A 104 -1.70 6.42 -0.97
N CYS A 105 -1.40 5.11 -1.10
CA CYS A 105 -0.90 4.51 -2.34
C CYS A 105 -1.91 4.56 -3.49
N ASN A 106 -3.20 4.69 -3.17
CA ASN A 106 -4.25 4.89 -4.15
C ASN A 106 -4.38 6.35 -4.63
N SER A 107 -3.38 7.22 -4.41
CA SER A 107 -3.28 8.53 -5.07
C SER A 107 -2.81 8.44 -6.51
N ALA A 108 -1.88 7.52 -6.80
CA ALA A 108 -1.04 7.62 -7.98
C ALA A 108 -1.72 7.28 -9.31
N ILE A 109 -1.23 7.95 -10.36
CA ILE A 109 -1.07 7.39 -11.70
C ILE A 109 0.17 6.50 -11.58
N LYS A 110 0.07 5.17 -11.77
CA LYS A 110 1.28 4.32 -11.80
C LYS A 110 2.12 4.78 -12.99
N LEU A 111 3.16 5.58 -12.76
CA LEU A 111 4.31 5.60 -13.67
C LEU A 111 4.81 4.16 -13.69
N GLN A 112 4.75 3.51 -14.85
CA GLN A 112 5.44 2.24 -15.04
C GLN A 112 6.88 2.44 -14.53
N PRO A 113 7.39 1.57 -13.64
CA PRO A 113 8.77 1.67 -13.24
C PRO A 113 9.59 1.49 -14.52
N LEU A 114 10.18 2.58 -15.01
CA LEU A 114 11.29 2.49 -15.94
C LEU A 114 12.32 1.70 -15.17
N THR A 115 12.50 0.46 -15.59
CA THR A 115 13.45 -0.51 -15.08
C THR A 115 14.79 0.20 -14.85
N THR A 116 15.04 0.59 -13.60
CA THR A 116 16.36 1.02 -13.13
C THR A 116 17.22 -0.24 -13.12
N PHE A 117 17.72 -0.60 -14.31
CA PHE A 117 18.89 -1.44 -14.53
C PHE A 117 20.15 -0.71 -14.02
N ILE A 118 20.14 -0.29 -12.75
CA ILE A 118 21.32 0.21 -12.05
C ILE A 118 21.73 -0.85 -11.03
N LEU A 119 21.91 -2.07 -11.51
CA LEU A 119 22.79 -3.03 -10.87
C LEU A 119 23.61 -3.67 -12.00
N LEU A 120 24.93 -3.64 -11.81
CA LEU A 120 26.01 -4.19 -12.65
C LEU A 120 26.65 -3.20 -13.64
N PRO A 121 27.58 -2.37 -13.13
CA PRO A 121 28.95 -2.52 -13.64
C PRO A 121 30.01 -2.67 -12.54
N ILE A 122 29.62 -2.89 -11.27
CA ILE A 122 30.62 -3.03 -10.18
C ILE A 122 31.40 -4.36 -10.32
N SER A 123 30.79 -5.45 -10.78
CA SER A 123 31.50 -6.70 -11.04
C SER A 123 32.44 -6.65 -12.24
N TYR A 124 32.19 -5.78 -13.22
CA TYR A 124 33.06 -5.59 -14.39
C TYR A 124 34.30 -4.77 -14.04
N ILE A 125 34.17 -3.78 -13.16
CA ILE A 125 35.28 -2.95 -12.67
C ILE A 125 36.24 -3.78 -11.79
N TYR A 126 35.73 -4.68 -10.93
CA TYR A 126 36.58 -5.56 -10.13
C TYR A 126 37.43 -6.52 -10.98
N LYS A 127 36.91 -6.98 -12.13
CA LYS A 127 37.63 -7.86 -13.06
C LYS A 127 38.66 -7.13 -13.95
N LEU A 128 38.60 -5.80 -14.02
CA LEU A 128 39.55 -4.95 -14.75
C LEU A 128 40.69 -4.42 -13.86
N LEU A 129 40.54 -4.55 -12.53
CA LEU A 129 41.51 -4.11 -11.52
C LEU A 129 42.23 -5.27 -10.80
N SER A 130 42.00 -6.52 -11.22
CA SER A 130 42.74 -7.73 -10.81
C SER A 130 43.38 -8.37 -12.04
#